data_AF-A0A091AJG4-F1
#
_entry.id   AF-A0A091AJG4-F1
#
_cell.length_a   1.000
_cell.length_b   1.000
_cell.length_c   1.000
_cell.angle_alpha   90.00
_cell.angle_beta   90.00
_cell.angle_gamma   90.00
#
_symmetry.space_group_name_H-M   'P 1'
#
loop_
_entity.id
_entity.type
_entity.pdbx_description
1 polymer ?
#
loop_
_entity_poly.entity_id
_entity_poly.type
_entity_poly.pdbx_seq_one_letter_code
_entity_poly.pdbx_strand_id
1 'polypeptide(L)'
;LKLFYDAGILHQLIGAFKKVLHLPQFDGYHHYPVDLHSIKCIEALENIHDPHVKALYTPLSAADKLLLKAVILLHDTGKGRKQDHSEVGTKLILPFIKNLKLPAHQYDRAALLVRHHVTMSNVAYRENLYHEKTLYQFMSKIKTPENLTLLYILTYADINGVGPGTYTSFGANLLHELYEASLEIASQNDRIGDALKRQNKEKKLINDSEFSALSKIEQKKILSIESDLFFFKHTPHEIVAISQQAFGCQNFTYALAVEAGLVIHIFRKIPLNLGYLLGKLSYLDVASMDIFTLFDGIKYFKIEFLQRPKEGTLEQIELIIDEAFDMSKKLDLPKPIIKPGDITLECDHSIHYAQLNLTTANQRGLLAYFVQLFDEAHINIATAKIHTNKNVARDHFLIEKQNRMCDNAREIIAKLVGE
;
A
#
# COMPACT_ATOMS: atom_id res chain seq x y z
N LEU A 1 -19.70 5.17 25.62
CA LEU A 1 -19.73 3.86 24.93
C LEU A 1 -19.20 2.73 25.80
N LYS A 2 -17.93 2.80 26.26
CA LYS A 2 -17.32 1.77 27.11
C LYS A 2 -18.15 1.41 28.36
N LEU A 3 -18.65 2.40 29.11
CA LEU A 3 -19.54 2.15 30.25
C LEU A 3 -20.82 1.38 29.87
N PHE A 4 -21.46 1.70 28.75
CA PHE A 4 -22.64 0.97 28.27
C PHE A 4 -22.32 -0.45 27.82
N TYR A 5 -21.11 -0.66 27.29
CA TYR A 5 -20.61 -1.98 26.92
C TYR A 5 -20.34 -2.84 28.15
N ASP A 6 -19.60 -2.31 29.12
CA ASP A 6 -19.21 -3.00 30.35
C ASP A 6 -20.43 -3.30 31.24
N ALA A 7 -21.45 -2.44 31.21
CA ALA A 7 -22.73 -2.67 31.87
C ALA A 7 -23.66 -3.64 31.10
N GLY A 8 -23.25 -4.13 29.92
CA GLY A 8 -24.03 -5.10 29.14
C GLY A 8 -25.28 -4.54 28.46
N ILE A 9 -25.41 -3.22 28.29
CA ILE A 9 -26.63 -2.56 27.75
C ILE A 9 -26.46 -1.96 26.36
N LEU A 10 -25.24 -1.89 25.81
CA LEU A 10 -24.99 -1.26 24.51
C LEU A 10 -25.85 -1.84 23.36
N HIS A 11 -26.01 -3.17 23.31
CA HIS A 11 -26.81 -3.85 22.28
C HIS A 11 -28.33 -3.65 22.44
N GLN A 12 -28.79 -3.22 23.63
CA GLN A 12 -30.18 -2.85 23.88
C GLN A 12 -30.44 -1.44 23.35
N LEU A 13 -29.47 -0.53 23.52
CA LEU A 13 -29.52 0.84 23.01
C LEU A 13 -29.37 0.89 21.49
N ILE A 14 -28.49 0.05 20.93
CA ILE A 14 -28.18 0.02 19.50
C ILE A 14 -28.47 -1.39 18.98
N GLY A 15 -29.69 -1.59 18.46
CA GLY A 15 -30.16 -2.91 18.04
C GLY A 15 -29.28 -3.62 17.01
N ALA A 16 -28.51 -2.88 16.20
CA ALA A 16 -27.55 -3.44 15.25
C ALA A 16 -26.44 -4.26 15.91
N PHE A 17 -26.07 -3.94 17.17
CA PHE A 17 -25.03 -4.64 17.93
C PHE A 17 -25.45 -6.04 18.41
N LYS A 18 -26.75 -6.36 18.43
CA LYS A 18 -27.26 -7.64 18.97
C LYS A 18 -26.64 -8.88 18.31
N LYS A 19 -26.28 -8.79 17.02
CA LYS A 19 -25.71 -9.92 16.27
C LYS A 19 -24.17 -9.98 16.31
N VAL A 20 -23.52 -8.89 16.70
CA VAL A 20 -22.05 -8.78 16.73
C VAL A 20 -21.49 -8.75 18.16
N LEU A 21 -22.36 -8.82 19.16
CA LEU A 21 -21.97 -8.93 20.56
C LEU A 21 -21.09 -10.17 20.78
N HIS A 22 -19.88 -9.96 21.28
CA HIS A 22 -18.83 -10.96 21.48
C HIS A 22 -18.52 -11.82 20.25
N LEU A 23 -18.81 -11.32 19.04
CA LEU A 23 -18.58 -12.06 17.81
C LEU A 23 -17.07 -12.06 17.50
N PRO A 24 -16.36 -13.19 17.59
CA PRO A 24 -14.96 -13.26 17.22
C PRO A 24 -14.80 -13.07 15.71
N GLN A 25 -13.69 -12.45 15.32
CA GLN A 25 -13.27 -12.33 13.93
C GLN A 25 -12.18 -13.37 13.67
N PHE A 26 -12.54 -14.49 13.05
CA PHE A 26 -11.60 -15.57 12.72
C PHE A 26 -10.76 -15.27 11.47
N ASP A 27 -10.39 -14.02 11.25
CA ASP A 27 -9.55 -13.60 10.12
C ASP A 27 -8.07 -13.49 10.49
N GLY A 28 -7.74 -13.72 11.76
CA GLY A 28 -6.38 -13.57 12.26
C GLY A 28 -5.91 -12.12 12.25
N TYR A 29 -6.71 -11.14 11.86
CA TYR A 29 -6.29 -9.73 11.81
C TYR A 29 -6.68 -9.01 13.11
N HIS A 30 -7.93 -9.18 13.54
CA HIS A 30 -8.47 -8.43 14.67
C HIS A 30 -8.06 -9.01 16.02
N HIS A 31 -7.58 -8.13 16.92
CA HIS A 31 -7.34 -8.49 18.32
C HIS A 31 -8.62 -8.51 19.16
N TYR A 32 -9.68 -7.86 18.68
CA TYR A 32 -10.91 -7.66 19.41
C TYR A 32 -12.11 -8.30 18.69
N PRO A 33 -13.10 -8.84 19.43
CA PRO A 33 -14.40 -9.16 18.88
C PRO A 33 -15.05 -7.91 18.23
N VAL A 34 -15.96 -8.12 17.28
CA VAL A 34 -16.49 -7.05 16.41
C VAL A 34 -17.04 -5.85 17.19
N ASP A 35 -17.79 -6.11 18.25
CA ASP A 35 -18.38 -5.10 19.13
C ASP A 35 -17.32 -4.23 19.83
N LEU A 36 -16.30 -4.86 20.43
CA LEU A 36 -15.22 -4.16 21.11
C LEU A 36 -14.30 -3.44 20.11
N HIS A 37 -14.08 -4.03 18.94
CA HIS A 37 -13.37 -3.40 17.83
C HIS A 37 -14.04 -2.08 17.44
N SER A 38 -15.36 -2.04 17.22
CA SER A 38 -16.07 -0.78 16.93
C SER A 38 -15.87 0.30 17.99
N ILE A 39 -15.80 -0.07 19.28
CA ILE A 39 -15.50 0.88 20.36
C ILE A 39 -14.05 1.37 20.29
N LYS A 40 -13.10 0.48 19.97
CA LYS A 40 -11.69 0.83 19.77
C LYS A 40 -11.46 1.74 18.57
N CYS A 41 -12.23 1.58 17.49
CA CYS A 41 -12.19 2.50 16.35
C CYS A 41 -12.66 3.91 16.75
N ILE A 42 -13.69 4.02 17.61
CA ILE A 42 -14.10 5.34 18.15
C ILE A 42 -13.00 5.93 19.03
N GLU A 43 -12.38 5.12 19.90
CA GLU A 43 -11.25 5.56 20.72
C GLU A 43 -10.09 6.09 19.85
N ALA A 44 -9.77 5.43 18.74
CA ALA A 44 -8.77 5.89 17.78
C ALA A 44 -9.16 7.21 17.09
N LEU A 45 -10.44 7.40 16.74
CA LEU A 45 -10.94 8.65 16.16
C LEU A 45 -10.86 9.83 17.14
N GLU A 46 -11.12 9.61 18.43
CA GLU A 46 -11.00 10.69 19.43
C GLU A 46 -9.53 11.02 19.74
N ASN A 47 -8.59 10.12 19.45
CA ASN A 47 -7.17 10.23 19.76
C ASN A 47 -6.30 10.15 18.50
N ILE A 48 -6.60 10.96 17.48
CA ILE A 48 -5.84 10.95 16.21
C ILE A 48 -4.40 11.44 16.46
N HIS A 49 -3.44 10.57 16.14
CA HIS A 49 -2.00 10.83 16.20
C HIS A 49 -1.39 11.16 14.84
N ASP A 50 -2.00 10.69 13.75
CA ASP A 50 -1.50 10.98 12.39
C ASP A 50 -1.75 12.46 12.02
N PRO A 51 -0.72 13.24 11.66
CA PRO A 51 -0.86 14.67 11.35
C PRO A 51 -1.77 14.95 10.15
N HIS A 52 -1.70 14.14 9.09
CA HIS A 52 -2.49 14.32 7.87
C HIS A 52 -3.97 14.09 8.18
N VAL A 53 -4.29 12.98 8.87
CA VAL A 53 -5.67 12.66 9.27
C VAL A 53 -6.21 13.71 10.24
N LYS A 54 -5.38 14.19 11.19
CA LYS A 54 -5.79 15.21 12.16
C LYS A 54 -6.10 16.55 11.49
N ALA A 55 -5.30 16.95 10.50
CA ALA A 55 -5.54 18.16 9.71
C ALA A 55 -6.86 18.10 8.95
N LEU A 56 -7.26 16.92 8.46
CA LEU A 56 -8.54 16.70 7.78
C LEU A 56 -9.73 16.64 8.74
N TYR A 57 -9.56 16.01 9.92
CA TYR A 57 -10.65 15.85 10.90
C TYR A 57 -11.01 17.15 11.62
N THR A 58 -10.00 17.95 11.98
CA THR A 58 -10.16 19.18 12.78
C THR A 58 -11.20 20.16 12.21
N PRO A 59 -11.15 20.53 10.91
CA PRO A 59 -12.08 21.49 10.31
C PRO A 59 -13.48 20.94 10.01
N LEU A 60 -13.73 19.63 10.21
CA LEU A 60 -15.05 19.05 9.95
C LEU A 60 -16.14 19.68 10.81
N SER A 61 -17.33 19.85 10.21
CA SER A 61 -18.51 20.33 10.92
C SER A 61 -18.92 19.38 12.05
N ALA A 62 -19.65 19.90 13.06
CA ALA A 62 -20.18 19.05 14.13
C ALA A 62 -21.07 17.92 13.58
N ALA A 63 -21.81 18.19 12.50
CA ALA A 63 -22.65 17.20 11.83
C ALA A 63 -21.82 16.09 11.17
N ASP A 64 -20.73 16.43 10.47
CA ASP A 64 -19.85 15.43 9.84
C ASP A 64 -19.05 14.63 10.87
N LYS A 65 -18.63 15.25 11.97
CA LYS A 65 -18.00 14.54 13.10
C LYS A 65 -18.97 13.54 13.75
N LEU A 66 -20.24 13.93 13.92
CA LEU A 66 -21.27 13.03 14.44
C LEU A 66 -21.58 11.88 13.47
N LEU A 67 -21.67 12.18 12.17
CA LEU A 67 -21.84 11.20 11.10
C LEU A 67 -20.69 10.18 11.11
N LEU A 68 -19.43 10.62 11.18
CA LEU A 68 -18.25 9.75 11.25
C LEU A 68 -18.31 8.83 12.47
N LYS A 69 -18.60 9.37 13.66
CA LYS A 69 -18.74 8.56 14.88
C LYS A 69 -19.83 7.50 14.73
N ALA A 70 -20.97 7.84 14.11
CA ALA A 70 -22.03 6.87 13.86
C ALA A 70 -21.61 5.79 12.86
N VAL A 71 -20.97 6.16 11.76
CA VAL A 71 -20.47 5.24 10.74
C VAL A 71 -19.40 4.31 11.31
N ILE A 72 -18.39 4.83 12.00
CA ILE A 72 -17.33 4.04 12.64
C ILE A 72 -17.91 3.08 13.67
N LEU A 73 -18.90 3.50 14.45
CA LEU A 73 -19.53 2.61 15.43
C LEU A 73 -20.30 1.45 14.78
N LEU A 74 -20.80 1.63 13.55
CA LEU A 74 -21.72 0.70 12.89
C LEU A 74 -21.14 -0.03 11.67
N HIS A 75 -19.94 0.34 11.20
CA HIS A 75 -19.37 -0.10 9.92
C HIS A 75 -19.40 -1.63 9.75
N ASP A 76 -19.09 -2.34 10.83
CA ASP A 76 -18.95 -3.80 10.85
C ASP A 76 -20.18 -4.54 11.36
N THR A 77 -21.24 -3.83 11.73
CA THR A 77 -22.41 -4.47 12.37
C THR A 77 -23.19 -5.41 11.47
N GLY A 78 -22.87 -5.45 10.17
CA GLY A 78 -23.38 -6.46 9.23
C GLY A 78 -22.76 -7.85 9.39
N LYS A 79 -21.61 -8.00 10.06
CA LYS A 79 -20.92 -9.28 10.28
C LYS A 79 -21.82 -10.30 11.02
N GLY A 80 -21.48 -11.59 10.88
CA GLY A 80 -22.25 -12.69 11.47
C GLY A 80 -23.58 -13.01 10.76
N ARG A 81 -23.72 -12.60 9.49
CA ARG A 81 -24.90 -12.82 8.65
C ARG A 81 -24.52 -13.49 7.32
N LYS A 82 -25.51 -14.03 6.60
CA LYS A 82 -25.30 -14.80 5.35
C LYS A 82 -24.89 -13.93 4.14
N GLN A 83 -25.32 -12.68 4.11
CA GLN A 83 -25.03 -11.73 3.04
C GLN A 83 -23.72 -10.98 3.34
N ASP A 84 -23.17 -10.32 2.32
CA ASP A 84 -22.00 -9.46 2.51
C ASP A 84 -22.24 -8.42 3.63
N HIS A 85 -21.27 -8.31 4.53
CA HIS A 85 -21.41 -7.51 5.74
C HIS A 85 -21.52 -6.02 5.45
N SER A 86 -20.85 -5.52 4.42
CA SER A 86 -20.93 -4.10 4.04
C SER A 86 -22.31 -3.77 3.47
N GLU A 87 -22.88 -4.67 2.66
CA GLU A 87 -24.27 -4.52 2.16
C GLU A 87 -25.31 -4.56 3.27
N VAL A 88 -25.14 -5.46 4.24
CA VAL A 88 -26.07 -5.53 5.38
C VAL A 88 -25.90 -4.32 6.29
N GLY A 89 -24.66 -3.92 6.59
CA GLY A 89 -24.35 -2.73 7.40
C GLY A 89 -24.99 -1.47 6.83
N THR A 90 -24.98 -1.32 5.51
CA THR A 90 -25.64 -0.22 4.78
C THR A 90 -27.13 -0.12 5.13
N LYS A 91 -27.84 -1.25 5.25
CA LYS A 91 -29.26 -1.27 5.61
C LYS A 91 -29.47 -0.98 7.11
N LEU A 92 -28.54 -1.44 7.96
CA LEU A 92 -28.62 -1.31 9.41
C LEU A 92 -28.34 0.13 9.89
N ILE A 93 -27.50 0.89 9.19
CA ILE A 93 -27.13 2.24 9.62
C ILE A 93 -28.22 3.28 9.35
N LEU A 94 -29.05 3.10 8.32
CA LEU A 94 -30.06 4.08 7.92
C LEU A 94 -31.09 4.41 9.04
N PRO A 95 -31.69 3.42 9.74
CA PRO A 95 -32.58 3.74 10.86
C PRO A 95 -31.87 4.49 12.00
N PHE A 96 -30.60 4.16 12.25
CA PHE A 96 -29.82 4.82 13.31
C PHE A 96 -29.54 6.29 12.99
N ILE A 97 -29.07 6.57 11.76
CA ILE A 97 -28.76 7.92 11.31
C ILE A 97 -30.00 8.82 11.27
N LYS A 98 -31.16 8.28 10.86
CA LYS A 98 -32.44 9.02 10.88
C LYS A 98 -32.81 9.51 12.29
N ASN A 99 -32.46 8.75 13.33
CA ASN A 99 -32.72 9.14 14.72
C ASN A 99 -31.78 10.24 15.23
N LEU A 100 -30.64 10.48 14.55
CA LEU A 100 -29.67 11.52 14.92
C LEU A 100 -30.05 12.92 14.40
N LYS A 101 -31.19 13.05 13.69
CA LYS A 101 -31.68 14.33 13.12
C LYS A 101 -30.64 15.03 12.22
N LEU A 102 -29.81 14.25 11.54
CA LEU A 102 -28.83 14.74 10.58
C LEU A 102 -29.52 15.20 9.28
N PRO A 103 -28.91 16.09 8.48
CA PRO A 103 -29.44 16.48 7.18
C PRO A 103 -29.62 15.28 6.24
N ALA A 104 -30.64 15.30 5.39
CA ALA A 104 -30.98 14.17 4.52
C ALA A 104 -29.82 13.71 3.61
N HIS A 105 -28.99 14.64 3.11
CA HIS A 105 -27.82 14.30 2.28
C HIS A 105 -26.78 13.44 3.03
N GLN A 106 -26.77 13.47 4.37
CA GLN A 106 -25.87 12.64 5.17
C GLN A 106 -26.34 11.19 5.26
N TYR A 107 -27.59 10.88 4.90
CA TYR A 107 -28.11 9.51 4.97
C TYR A 107 -27.45 8.65 3.88
N ASP A 108 -27.42 9.17 2.66
CA ASP A 108 -26.76 8.51 1.52
C ASP A 108 -25.25 8.41 1.74
N ARG A 109 -24.65 9.46 2.34
CA ARG A 109 -23.24 9.45 2.74
C ARG A 109 -22.94 8.38 3.79
N ALA A 110 -23.78 8.22 4.82
CA ALA A 110 -23.61 7.17 5.82
C ALA A 110 -23.65 5.78 5.18
N ALA A 111 -24.65 5.55 4.32
CA ALA A 111 -24.82 4.31 3.58
C ALA A 111 -23.60 4.02 2.68
N LEU A 112 -23.11 5.02 1.95
CA LEU A 112 -21.93 4.91 1.11
C LEU A 112 -20.68 4.55 1.91
N LEU A 113 -20.42 5.26 3.01
CA LEU A 113 -19.23 5.04 3.83
C LEU A 113 -19.23 3.64 4.45
N VAL A 114 -20.37 3.15 4.95
CA VAL A 114 -20.47 1.76 5.45
C VAL A 114 -20.31 0.75 4.33
N ARG A 115 -20.95 0.98 3.16
CA ARG A 115 -20.82 0.09 2.00
C ARG A 115 -19.37 -0.08 1.54
N HIS A 116 -18.57 0.97 1.68
CA HIS A 116 -17.23 1.04 1.12
C HIS A 116 -16.10 1.14 2.15
N HIS A 117 -16.36 0.90 3.44
CA HIS A 117 -15.38 1.14 4.52
C HIS A 117 -14.05 0.39 4.33
N VAL A 118 -14.07 -0.83 3.78
CA VAL A 118 -12.85 -1.60 3.46
C VAL A 118 -12.19 -1.23 2.12
N THR A 119 -12.81 -0.37 1.31
CA THR A 119 -12.36 -0.12 -0.07
C THR A 119 -11.02 0.58 -0.10
N MET A 120 -10.82 1.58 0.76
CA MET A 120 -9.60 2.38 0.75
C MET A 120 -8.36 1.58 1.15
N SER A 121 -8.44 0.81 2.24
CA SER A 121 -7.33 -0.07 2.65
C SER A 121 -7.03 -1.15 1.61
N ASN A 122 -8.06 -1.73 1.00
CA ASN A 122 -7.87 -2.70 -0.09
C ASN A 122 -7.15 -2.08 -1.29
N VAL A 123 -7.56 -0.89 -1.75
CA VAL A 123 -6.91 -0.24 -2.90
C VAL A 123 -5.50 0.21 -2.56
N ALA A 124 -5.30 0.86 -1.41
CA ALA A 124 -3.98 1.34 -0.98
C ALA A 124 -2.93 0.23 -0.94
N TYR A 125 -3.31 -0.94 -0.41
CA TYR A 125 -2.38 -2.04 -0.15
C TYR A 125 -2.25 -3.05 -1.30
N ARG A 126 -3.21 -3.11 -2.24
CA ARG A 126 -3.23 -4.16 -3.28
C ARG A 126 -3.14 -3.65 -4.70
N GLU A 127 -3.37 -2.35 -4.92
CA GLU A 127 -3.41 -1.79 -6.26
C GLU A 127 -2.22 -0.88 -6.51
N ASN A 128 -1.97 -0.66 -7.80
CA ASN A 128 -1.05 0.36 -8.25
C ASN A 128 -1.76 1.73 -8.24
N LEU A 129 -1.28 2.62 -7.36
CA LEU A 129 -1.84 3.95 -7.12
C LEU A 129 -1.46 4.97 -8.20
N TYR A 130 -0.51 4.64 -9.07
CA TYR A 130 -0.07 5.52 -10.14
C TYR A 130 -0.92 5.39 -11.42
N HIS A 131 -1.80 4.38 -11.49
CA HIS A 131 -2.69 4.22 -12.62
C HIS A 131 -4.02 4.94 -12.44
N GLU A 132 -4.32 5.79 -13.42
CA GLU A 132 -5.59 6.51 -13.48
C GLU A 132 -6.80 5.59 -13.46
N LYS A 133 -6.75 4.45 -14.16
CA LYS A 133 -7.86 3.50 -14.18
C LYS A 133 -8.23 3.06 -12.76
N THR A 134 -7.24 2.73 -11.94
CA THR A 134 -7.41 2.38 -10.52
C THR A 134 -8.06 3.53 -9.75
N LEU A 135 -7.50 4.74 -9.88
CA LEU A 135 -7.97 5.91 -9.15
C LEU A 135 -9.39 6.34 -9.58
N TYR A 136 -9.71 6.30 -10.88
CA TYR A 136 -11.05 6.57 -11.40
C TYR A 136 -12.05 5.50 -10.94
N GLN A 137 -11.68 4.22 -10.98
CA GLN A 137 -12.54 3.15 -10.47
C GLN A 137 -12.80 3.31 -8.98
N PHE A 138 -11.78 3.67 -8.20
CA PHE A 138 -11.92 3.98 -6.79
C PHE A 138 -12.84 5.18 -6.57
N MET A 139 -12.54 6.33 -7.19
CA MET A 139 -13.35 7.54 -7.06
C MET A 139 -14.78 7.39 -7.59
N SER A 140 -15.01 6.55 -8.60
CA SER A 140 -16.37 6.25 -9.10
C SER A 140 -17.26 5.60 -8.04
N LYS A 141 -16.69 4.91 -7.06
CA LYS A 141 -17.41 4.34 -5.90
C LYS A 141 -17.64 5.40 -4.82
N ILE A 142 -16.64 6.25 -4.57
CA ILE A 142 -16.65 7.24 -3.48
C ILE A 142 -17.45 8.51 -3.83
N LYS A 143 -17.58 8.79 -5.13
CA LYS A 143 -18.36 9.87 -5.73
C LYS A 143 -17.79 11.28 -5.56
N THR A 144 -17.45 11.72 -4.35
CA THR A 144 -17.05 13.11 -4.10
C THR A 144 -15.80 13.25 -3.22
N PRO A 145 -15.05 14.37 -3.31
CA PRO A 145 -13.91 14.67 -2.43
C PRO A 145 -14.24 14.67 -0.94
N GLU A 146 -15.45 15.11 -0.56
CA GLU A 146 -15.89 15.09 0.83
C GLU A 146 -16.05 13.66 1.34
N ASN A 147 -16.66 12.78 0.54
CA ASN A 147 -16.78 11.37 0.88
C ASN A 147 -15.41 10.69 0.96
N LEU A 148 -14.47 11.04 0.08
CA LEU A 148 -13.09 10.56 0.11
C LEU A 148 -12.40 10.94 1.41
N THR A 149 -12.55 12.19 1.85
CA THR A 149 -11.98 12.69 3.11
C THR A 149 -12.54 11.93 4.31
N LEU A 150 -13.86 11.73 4.35
CA LEU A 150 -14.49 10.99 5.45
C LEU A 150 -14.12 9.50 5.43
N LEU A 151 -13.99 8.89 4.25
CA LEU A 151 -13.53 7.50 4.12
C LEU A 151 -12.10 7.34 4.62
N TYR A 152 -11.21 8.29 4.31
CA TYR A 152 -9.83 8.23 4.80
C TYR A 152 -9.74 8.26 6.32
N ILE A 153 -10.49 9.16 6.96
CA ILE A 153 -10.56 9.25 8.42
C ILE A 153 -11.19 7.97 9.02
N LEU A 154 -12.25 7.43 8.40
CA LEU A 154 -12.86 6.15 8.78
C LEU A 154 -11.85 5.00 8.72
N THR A 155 -11.11 4.88 7.62
CA THR A 155 -10.11 3.83 7.42
C THR A 155 -8.95 3.94 8.42
N TYR A 156 -8.50 5.17 8.74
CA TYR A 156 -7.52 5.39 9.81
C TYR A 156 -8.02 4.84 11.16
N ALA A 157 -9.25 5.20 11.54
CA ALA A 157 -9.84 4.80 12.80
C ALA A 157 -10.06 3.28 12.86
N ASP A 158 -10.51 2.68 11.76
CA ASP A 158 -10.71 1.24 11.60
C ASP A 158 -9.41 0.46 11.84
N ILE A 159 -8.35 0.79 11.08
CA ILE A 159 -7.05 0.10 11.18
C ILE A 159 -6.43 0.25 12.58
N ASN A 160 -6.50 1.43 13.20
CA ASN A 160 -6.01 1.62 14.57
C ASN A 160 -6.87 0.87 15.62
N GLY A 161 -8.16 0.68 15.34
CA GLY A 161 -9.07 -0.08 16.20
C GLY A 161 -8.89 -1.60 16.12
N VAL A 162 -8.10 -2.11 15.17
CA VAL A 162 -7.74 -3.54 15.06
C VAL A 162 -6.83 -3.96 16.22
N GLY A 163 -5.82 -3.15 16.53
CA GLY A 163 -4.85 -3.43 17.58
C GLY A 163 -3.53 -2.64 17.47
N PRO A 164 -2.67 -2.73 18.50
CA PRO A 164 -1.36 -2.08 18.48
C PRO A 164 -0.49 -2.60 17.34
N GLY A 165 0.23 -1.69 16.68
CA GLY A 165 1.17 -2.02 15.60
C GLY A 165 0.52 -2.30 14.24
N THR A 166 -0.80 -2.23 14.12
CA THR A 166 -1.51 -2.48 12.86
C THR A 166 -1.46 -1.29 11.89
N TYR A 167 -1.56 -0.07 12.41
CA TYR A 167 -1.34 1.15 11.63
C TYR A 167 0.15 1.49 11.62
N THR A 168 0.86 1.04 10.58
CA THR A 168 2.29 1.29 10.40
C THR A 168 2.53 2.56 9.59
N SER A 169 3.73 3.16 9.68
CA SER A 169 4.09 4.33 8.88
C SER A 169 4.01 4.07 7.38
N PHE A 170 4.40 2.86 6.94
CA PHE A 170 4.22 2.44 5.55
C PHE A 170 2.74 2.39 5.15
N GLY A 171 1.89 1.77 5.99
CA GLY A 171 0.46 1.73 5.76
C GLY A 171 -0.18 3.12 5.75
N ALA A 172 0.31 4.03 6.60
CA ALA A 172 -0.10 5.44 6.63
C ALA A 172 0.24 6.16 5.33
N ASN A 173 1.47 6.00 4.84
CA ASN A 173 1.95 6.60 3.59
C ASN A 173 1.13 6.14 2.39
N LEU A 174 0.87 4.83 2.25
CA LEU A 174 0.05 4.31 1.13
C LEU A 174 -1.40 4.85 1.16
N LEU A 175 -1.99 5.02 2.34
CA LEU A 175 -3.32 5.60 2.47
C LEU A 175 -3.33 7.08 2.12
N HIS A 176 -2.33 7.83 2.59
CA HIS A 176 -2.19 9.25 2.28
C HIS A 176 -1.95 9.47 0.78
N GLU A 177 -1.09 8.65 0.16
CA GLU A 177 -0.80 8.70 -1.26
C GLU A 177 -2.05 8.44 -2.11
N LEU A 178 -2.83 7.41 -1.77
CA LEU A 178 -4.11 7.14 -2.44
C LEU A 178 -5.08 8.32 -2.26
N TYR A 179 -5.13 8.94 -1.08
CA TYR A 179 -5.97 10.09 -0.82
C TYR A 179 -5.60 11.28 -1.72
N GLU A 180 -4.33 11.69 -1.73
CA GLU A 180 -3.86 12.82 -2.53
C GLU A 180 -4.04 12.58 -4.03
N ALA A 181 -3.66 11.40 -4.53
CA ALA A 181 -3.81 11.05 -5.95
C ALA A 181 -5.28 11.02 -6.38
N SER A 182 -6.17 10.52 -5.51
CA SER A 182 -7.61 10.49 -5.78
C SER A 182 -8.24 11.88 -5.73
N LEU A 183 -7.77 12.75 -4.82
CA LEU A 183 -8.23 14.13 -4.70
C LEU A 183 -7.82 14.96 -5.94
N GLU A 184 -6.59 14.75 -6.43
CA GLU A 184 -6.11 15.38 -7.65
C GLU A 184 -7.00 14.99 -8.85
N ILE A 185 -7.29 13.70 -9.03
CA ILE A 185 -8.16 13.24 -10.12
C ILE A 185 -9.60 13.73 -9.97
N ALA A 186 -10.13 13.80 -8.74
CA ALA A 186 -11.46 14.34 -8.49
C ALA A 186 -11.58 15.83 -8.87
N SER A 187 -10.45 16.55 -8.86
CA SER A 187 -10.36 17.97 -9.23
C SER A 187 -10.11 18.19 -10.72
N GLN A 188 -9.73 17.15 -11.47
CA GLN A 188 -9.48 17.21 -12.90
C GLN A 188 -10.73 16.79 -13.69
N ASN A 189 -11.26 17.70 -14.51
CA ASN A 189 -12.46 17.42 -15.33
C ASN A 189 -12.19 16.47 -16.52
N ASP A 190 -10.92 16.30 -16.92
CA ASP A 190 -10.53 15.50 -18.08
C ASP A 190 -9.52 14.41 -17.72
N ARG A 191 -9.60 13.29 -18.44
CA ARG A 191 -8.66 12.17 -18.34
C ARG A 191 -7.30 12.58 -18.91
N ILE A 192 -6.26 12.62 -18.09
CA ILE A 192 -4.92 13.04 -18.50
C ILE A 192 -4.06 11.79 -18.74
N GLY A 193 -3.73 11.51 -20.01
CA GLY A 193 -2.85 10.39 -20.34
C GLY A 193 -1.46 10.51 -19.68
N ASP A 194 -0.82 9.36 -19.42
CA ASP A 194 0.48 9.27 -18.75
C ASP A 194 1.56 10.18 -19.37
N ALA A 195 1.55 10.35 -20.70
CA ALA A 195 2.45 11.26 -21.41
C ALA A 195 2.31 12.73 -20.97
N LEU A 196 1.08 13.21 -20.74
CA LEU A 196 0.85 14.58 -20.29
C LEU A 196 1.19 14.74 -18.80
N LYS A 197 0.95 13.71 -17.98
CA LYS A 197 1.43 13.67 -16.59
C LYS A 197 2.93 13.76 -16.51
N ARG A 198 3.62 12.97 -17.34
CA ARG A 198 5.08 12.97 -17.46
C ARG A 198 5.58 14.37 -17.81
N GLN A 199 5.02 15.02 -18.83
CA GLN A 199 5.36 16.39 -19.19
C GLN A 199 5.12 17.39 -18.04
N ASN A 200 4.01 17.26 -17.30
CA ASN A 200 3.73 18.14 -16.16
C ASN A 200 4.72 17.92 -15.03
N LYS A 201 5.12 16.68 -14.76
CA LYS A 201 6.15 16.36 -13.77
C LYS A 201 7.52 16.89 -14.19
N GLU A 202 7.90 16.73 -15.46
CA GLU A 202 9.14 17.28 -16.02
C GLU A 202 9.17 18.81 -15.94
N LYS A 203 8.06 19.49 -16.22
CA LYS A 203 7.97 20.96 -16.04
C LYS A 203 8.22 21.36 -14.59
N LYS A 204 7.59 20.66 -13.63
CA LYS A 204 7.83 20.88 -12.18
C LYS A 204 9.29 20.61 -11.81
N LEU A 205 9.90 19.56 -12.37
CA LEU A 205 11.30 19.21 -12.18
C LEU A 205 12.25 20.26 -12.76
N ILE A 206 11.98 20.76 -13.96
CA ILE A 206 12.80 21.82 -14.58
C ILE A 206 12.77 23.11 -13.77
N ASN A 207 11.63 23.40 -13.12
CA ASN A 207 11.47 24.56 -12.24
C ASN A 207 12.04 24.36 -10.84
N ASP A 208 12.48 23.14 -10.49
CA ASP A 208 13.12 22.86 -9.22
C ASP A 208 14.50 23.53 -9.14
N SER A 209 14.80 24.14 -8.00
CA SER A 209 16.04 24.89 -7.81
C SER A 209 17.28 24.01 -7.83
N GLU A 210 17.19 22.79 -7.29
CA GLU A 210 18.33 21.86 -7.26
C GLU A 210 18.56 21.24 -8.63
N PHE A 211 17.48 20.93 -9.36
CA PHE A 211 17.59 20.49 -10.75
C PHE A 211 18.27 21.55 -11.63
N SER A 212 17.87 22.82 -11.47
CA SER A 212 18.44 23.93 -12.22
C SER A 212 19.93 24.16 -11.94
N ALA A 213 20.40 23.79 -10.74
CA ALA A 213 21.80 23.89 -10.34
C ALA A 213 22.71 22.80 -10.94
N LEU A 214 22.14 21.70 -11.46
CA LEU A 214 22.89 20.64 -12.13
C LEU A 214 23.48 21.10 -13.47
N SER A 215 24.53 20.42 -13.93
CA SER A 215 25.07 20.66 -15.28
C SER A 215 24.07 20.25 -16.37
N LYS A 216 24.20 20.80 -17.58
CA LYS A 216 23.32 20.46 -18.70
C LYS A 216 23.36 18.99 -19.10
N ILE A 217 24.49 18.32 -18.88
CA ILE A 217 24.64 16.88 -19.15
C ILE A 217 23.83 16.09 -18.12
N GLU A 218 23.93 16.43 -16.84
CA GLU A 218 23.18 15.80 -15.76
C GLU A 218 21.67 16.01 -15.92
N GLN A 219 21.23 17.23 -16.21
CA GLN A 219 19.82 17.53 -16.50
C GLN A 219 19.29 16.64 -17.63
N LYS A 220 20.05 16.50 -18.74
CA LYS A 220 19.68 15.65 -19.87
C LYS A 220 19.62 14.17 -19.49
N LYS A 221 20.55 13.69 -18.66
CA LYS A 221 20.54 12.31 -18.16
C LYS A 221 19.29 12.01 -17.35
N ILE A 222 18.92 12.89 -16.42
CA ILE A 222 17.72 12.72 -15.58
C ILE A 222 16.47 12.67 -16.46
N LEU A 223 16.32 13.61 -17.39
CA LEU A 223 15.15 13.65 -18.28
C LEU A 223 15.10 12.46 -19.25
N SER A 224 16.23 11.79 -19.51
CA SER A 224 16.29 10.60 -20.37
C SER A 224 15.83 9.31 -19.70
N ILE A 225 15.54 9.32 -18.40
CA ILE A 225 15.03 8.14 -17.69
C ILE A 225 13.67 7.75 -18.28
N GLU A 226 13.59 6.56 -18.86
CA GLU A 226 12.41 6.08 -19.59
C GLU A 226 11.23 5.74 -18.68
N SER A 227 11.49 5.35 -17.43
CA SER A 227 10.43 4.92 -16.52
C SER A 227 9.55 6.10 -16.10
N ASP A 228 8.30 6.13 -16.58
CA ASP A 228 7.29 7.08 -16.09
C ASP A 228 6.94 6.84 -14.62
N LEU A 229 6.95 5.58 -14.19
CA LEU A 229 6.70 5.21 -12.80
C LEU A 229 7.69 5.89 -11.86
N PHE A 230 8.98 5.96 -12.23
CA PHE A 230 9.99 6.68 -11.46
C PHE A 230 9.59 8.15 -11.22
N PHE A 231 9.09 8.84 -12.25
CA PHE A 231 8.66 10.24 -12.14
C PHE A 231 7.37 10.40 -11.35
N PHE A 232 6.46 9.44 -11.45
CA PHE A 232 5.20 9.48 -10.74
C PHE A 232 5.38 9.23 -9.24
N LYS A 233 6.28 8.30 -8.87
CA LYS A 233 6.60 7.94 -7.49
C LYS A 233 7.34 9.00 -6.67
N HIS A 234 8.14 9.84 -7.32
CA HIS A 234 9.07 10.73 -6.62
C HIS A 234 8.74 12.20 -6.89
N THR A 235 8.82 13.03 -5.87
CA THR A 235 8.80 14.50 -6.00
C THR A 235 10.00 14.99 -6.84
N PRO A 236 9.93 16.21 -7.41
CA PRO A 236 11.07 16.81 -8.12
C PRO A 236 12.40 16.75 -7.34
N HIS A 237 12.35 17.11 -6.06
CA HIS A 237 13.51 17.08 -5.17
C HIS A 237 14.06 15.66 -4.99
N GLU A 238 13.20 14.66 -4.74
CA GLU A 238 13.63 13.26 -4.63
C GLU A 238 14.25 12.72 -5.93
N ILE A 239 13.70 13.08 -7.09
CA ILE A 239 14.27 12.71 -8.40
C ILE A 239 15.71 13.23 -8.51
N VAL A 240 15.95 14.49 -8.12
CA VAL A 240 17.28 15.10 -8.14
C VAL A 240 18.22 14.39 -7.16
N ALA A 241 17.79 14.19 -5.90
CA ALA A 241 18.60 13.55 -4.87
C ALA A 241 19.03 12.12 -5.25
N ILE A 242 18.09 11.31 -5.75
CA ILE A 242 18.37 9.95 -6.24
C ILE A 242 19.35 10.00 -7.42
N SER A 243 19.14 10.92 -8.35
CA SER A 243 20.00 11.06 -9.53
C SER A 243 21.42 11.50 -9.19
N GLN A 244 21.58 12.40 -8.21
CA GLN A 244 22.88 12.84 -7.72
C GLN A 244 23.69 11.70 -7.11
N GLN A 245 23.05 10.83 -6.31
CA GLN A 245 23.70 9.61 -5.81
C GLN A 245 24.09 8.67 -6.96
N ALA A 246 23.24 8.55 -7.99
CA ALA A 246 23.51 7.70 -9.14
C ALA A 246 24.68 8.21 -10.01
N PHE A 247 24.91 9.51 -10.14
CA PHE A 247 26.02 10.05 -10.95
C PHE A 247 27.39 9.55 -10.48
N GLY A 248 27.58 9.34 -9.18
CA GLY A 248 28.81 8.82 -8.59
C GLY A 248 29.01 7.30 -8.71
N CYS A 249 28.00 6.56 -9.19
CA CYS A 249 28.02 5.09 -9.19
C CYS A 249 28.99 4.52 -10.24
N GLN A 250 30.09 3.92 -9.78
CA GLN A 250 31.00 3.14 -10.63
C GLN A 250 30.48 1.72 -10.83
N ASN A 251 30.65 0.83 -9.85
CA ASN A 251 30.12 -0.54 -9.90
C ASN A 251 28.79 -0.63 -9.15
N PHE A 252 28.81 -0.24 -7.87
CA PHE A 252 27.63 -0.08 -7.04
C PHE A 252 27.91 0.92 -5.91
N THR A 253 26.85 1.45 -5.32
CA THR A 253 26.87 2.21 -4.06
C THR A 253 25.54 2.00 -3.36
N TYR A 254 25.50 2.12 -2.03
CA TYR A 254 24.26 2.00 -1.28
C TYR A 254 24.18 3.03 -0.15
N ALA A 255 22.98 3.26 0.34
CA ALA A 255 22.71 4.08 1.51
C ALA A 255 21.62 3.43 2.36
N LEU A 256 21.77 3.53 3.68
CA LEU A 256 20.80 3.04 4.65
C LEU A 256 20.12 4.23 5.34
N ALA A 257 18.80 4.20 5.42
CA ALA A 257 18.03 5.14 6.23
C ALA A 257 17.23 4.36 7.28
N VAL A 258 17.22 4.85 8.53
CA VAL A 258 16.45 4.26 9.63
C VAL A 258 15.48 5.30 10.14
N GLU A 259 14.26 5.28 9.62
CA GLU A 259 13.16 6.13 10.04
C GLU A 259 12.15 5.31 10.85
N ALA A 260 10.94 5.06 10.34
CA ALA A 260 9.99 4.15 10.96
C ALA A 260 10.40 2.67 10.84
N GLY A 261 11.21 2.35 9.85
CA GLY A 261 11.82 1.05 9.59
C GLY A 261 13.17 1.22 8.89
N LEU A 262 13.75 0.13 8.40
CA LEU A 262 14.95 0.17 7.55
C LEU A 262 14.58 0.46 6.10
N VAL A 263 15.29 1.39 5.46
CA VAL A 263 15.25 1.58 4.02
C VAL A 263 16.65 1.39 3.45
N ILE A 264 16.77 0.52 2.44
CA ILE A 264 18.02 0.27 1.72
C ILE A 264 17.88 0.85 0.32
N HIS A 265 18.75 1.80 0.00
CA HIS A 265 18.94 2.34 -1.34
C HIS A 265 20.16 1.68 -1.97
N ILE A 266 20.02 1.06 -3.14
CA ILE A 266 21.15 0.44 -3.86
C ILE A 266 21.17 0.97 -5.28
N PHE A 267 22.32 1.45 -5.73
CA PHE A 267 22.60 1.85 -7.11
C PHE A 267 23.65 0.91 -7.66
N ARG A 268 23.43 0.35 -8.85
CA ARG A 268 24.32 -0.68 -9.40
C ARG A 268 24.39 -0.68 -10.92
N LYS A 269 25.58 -1.00 -11.44
CA LYS A 269 25.86 -1.32 -12.86
C LYS A 269 26.21 -2.80 -13.06
N ILE A 270 26.74 -3.46 -12.03
CA ILE A 270 27.02 -4.91 -12.04
C ILE A 270 25.80 -5.72 -11.54
N PRO A 271 25.67 -7.03 -11.80
CA PRO A 271 24.57 -7.84 -11.28
C PRO A 271 24.47 -7.82 -9.74
N LEU A 272 23.25 -7.89 -9.22
CA LEU A 272 22.94 -7.98 -7.78
C LEU A 272 22.18 -9.29 -7.55
N ASN A 273 22.64 -10.12 -6.62
CA ASN A 273 21.94 -11.33 -6.18
C ASN A 273 20.84 -10.96 -5.18
N LEU A 274 19.72 -10.45 -5.72
CA LEU A 274 18.62 -9.92 -4.91
C LEU A 274 17.94 -11.01 -4.08
N GLY A 275 17.83 -12.24 -4.63
CA GLY A 275 17.35 -13.40 -3.88
C GLY A 275 18.18 -13.71 -2.64
N TYR A 276 19.53 -13.68 -2.75
CA TYR A 276 20.43 -13.83 -1.61
C TYR A 276 20.24 -12.73 -0.57
N LEU A 277 20.22 -11.47 -1.01
CA LEU A 277 20.03 -10.30 -0.14
C LEU A 277 18.74 -10.41 0.68
N LEU A 278 17.61 -10.59 0.01
CA LEU A 278 16.29 -10.66 0.65
C LEU A 278 16.15 -11.90 1.52
N GLY A 279 16.78 -13.02 1.14
CA GLY A 279 16.73 -14.24 1.94
C GLY A 279 17.58 -14.16 3.21
N LYS A 280 18.75 -13.51 3.16
CA LYS A 280 19.56 -13.21 4.36
C LYS A 280 18.87 -12.21 5.29
N LEU A 281 18.15 -11.25 4.72
CA LEU A 281 17.34 -10.27 5.45
C LEU A 281 15.92 -10.77 5.78
N SER A 282 15.61 -12.06 5.60
CA SER A 282 14.27 -12.63 5.84
C SER A 282 13.77 -12.55 7.28
N TYR A 283 14.58 -12.05 8.22
CA TYR A 283 14.17 -11.73 9.59
C TYR A 283 13.54 -10.33 9.72
N LEU A 284 13.60 -9.52 8.67
CA LEU A 284 12.89 -8.25 8.52
C LEU A 284 11.80 -8.45 7.46
N ASP A 285 10.60 -7.96 7.74
CA ASP A 285 9.50 -8.01 6.80
C ASP A 285 9.64 -6.85 5.82
N VAL A 286 9.78 -7.17 4.54
CA VAL A 286 9.74 -6.19 3.45
C VAL A 286 8.33 -5.61 3.38
N ALA A 287 8.24 -4.29 3.27
CA ALA A 287 7.00 -3.54 3.05
C ALA A 287 6.81 -3.26 1.56
N SER A 288 7.86 -2.75 0.92
CA SER A 288 7.88 -2.48 -0.52
C SER A 288 9.29 -2.61 -1.07
N MET A 289 9.35 -2.83 -2.38
CA MET A 289 10.56 -2.78 -3.14
C MET A 289 10.28 -2.11 -4.47
N ASP A 290 11.09 -1.12 -4.84
CA ASP A 290 11.03 -0.46 -6.13
C ASP A 290 12.36 -0.60 -6.87
N ILE A 291 12.27 -0.84 -8.17
CA ILE A 291 13.41 -1.05 -9.04
C ILE A 291 13.24 -0.20 -10.29
N PHE A 292 14.15 0.73 -10.51
CA PHE A 292 14.14 1.64 -11.65
C PHE A 292 15.44 1.54 -12.44
N THR A 293 15.33 1.55 -13.76
CA THR A 293 16.49 1.78 -14.63
C THR A 293 16.61 3.29 -14.83
N LEU A 294 17.72 3.85 -14.38
CA LEU A 294 18.07 5.26 -14.54
C LEU A 294 18.90 5.45 -15.82
N PHE A 295 19.60 6.56 -15.93
CA PHE A 295 20.58 6.81 -17.00
C PHE A 295 21.83 5.92 -16.87
N ASP A 296 22.61 5.83 -17.96
CA ASP A 296 23.86 5.06 -18.05
C ASP A 296 23.75 3.58 -17.63
N GLY A 297 22.55 2.99 -17.76
CA GLY A 297 22.29 1.59 -17.40
C GLY A 297 22.32 1.32 -15.89
N ILE A 298 22.30 2.35 -15.05
CA ILE A 298 22.27 2.20 -13.59
C ILE A 298 20.89 1.69 -13.19
N LYS A 299 20.83 0.59 -12.43
CA LYS A 299 19.61 0.19 -11.73
C LYS A 299 19.63 0.73 -10.30
N TYR A 300 18.51 1.32 -9.90
CA TYR A 300 18.24 1.82 -8.55
C TYR A 300 17.21 0.93 -7.87
N PHE A 301 17.52 0.46 -6.67
CA PHE A 301 16.66 -0.34 -5.81
C PHE A 301 16.36 0.46 -4.55
N LYS A 302 15.08 0.56 -4.18
CA LYS A 302 14.63 1.04 -2.88
C LYS A 302 13.91 -0.11 -2.20
N ILE A 303 14.43 -0.61 -1.08
CA ILE A 303 13.83 -1.71 -0.33
C ILE A 303 13.46 -1.18 1.06
N GLU A 304 12.16 -1.13 1.34
CA GLU A 304 11.64 -0.65 2.62
C GLU A 304 11.21 -1.84 3.48
N PHE A 305 11.61 -1.85 4.74
CA PHE A 305 11.26 -2.87 5.73
C PHE A 305 10.37 -2.26 6.81
N LEU A 306 9.43 -3.05 7.32
CA LEU A 306 8.49 -2.62 8.36
C LEU A 306 9.17 -2.39 9.71
N GLN A 307 10.21 -3.16 10.02
CA GLN A 307 10.91 -3.08 11.30
C GLN A 307 12.20 -2.28 11.20
N ARG A 308 12.54 -1.64 12.31
CA ARG A 308 13.90 -1.14 12.56
C ARG A 308 14.83 -2.33 12.82
N PRO A 309 16.10 -2.25 12.37
CA PRO A 309 17.09 -3.26 12.70
C PRO A 309 17.39 -3.20 14.21
N LYS A 310 17.88 -4.30 14.78
CA LYS A 310 18.31 -4.31 16.18
C LYS A 310 19.55 -3.42 16.34
N GLU A 311 19.73 -2.84 17.52
CA GLU A 311 20.93 -2.05 17.81
C GLU A 311 22.20 -2.86 17.53
N GLY A 312 23.16 -2.25 16.85
CA GLY A 312 24.44 -2.88 16.49
C GLY A 312 24.40 -3.84 15.29
N THR A 313 23.27 -4.01 14.58
CA THR A 313 23.22 -4.91 13.41
C THR A 313 23.42 -4.22 12.05
N LEU A 314 23.67 -2.91 12.01
CA LEU A 314 23.83 -2.18 10.74
C LEU A 314 25.05 -2.66 9.95
N GLU A 315 26.20 -2.84 10.60
CA GLU A 315 27.42 -3.36 9.95
C GLU A 315 27.21 -4.75 9.34
N GLN A 316 26.36 -5.58 9.97
CA GLN A 316 26.01 -6.90 9.43
C GLN A 316 25.15 -6.79 8.17
N ILE A 317 24.24 -5.81 8.12
CA ILE A 317 23.40 -5.55 6.95
C ILE A 317 24.25 -5.05 5.79
N GLU A 318 25.20 -4.13 6.06
CA GLU A 318 26.17 -3.66 5.08
C GLU A 318 26.98 -4.81 4.49
N LEU A 319 27.50 -5.71 5.33
CA LEU A 319 28.21 -6.90 4.88
C LEU A 319 27.33 -7.83 4.03
N ILE A 320 26.06 -8.00 4.37
CA ILE A 320 25.11 -8.78 3.55
C ILE A 320 24.91 -8.12 2.18
N ILE A 321 24.83 -6.78 2.11
CA ILE A 321 24.70 -6.04 0.84
C ILE A 321 25.94 -6.25 -0.02
N ASP A 322 27.13 -6.12 0.55
CA ASP A 322 28.39 -6.34 -0.18
C ASP A 322 28.50 -7.78 -0.70
N GLU A 323 28.13 -8.77 0.12
CA GLU A 323 28.09 -10.17 -0.29
C GLU A 323 27.05 -10.42 -1.41
N ALA A 324 25.96 -9.65 -1.46
CA ALA A 324 24.93 -9.82 -2.49
C ALA A 324 25.44 -9.45 -3.90
N PHE A 325 26.55 -8.74 -4.03
CA PHE A 325 27.19 -8.49 -5.33
C PHE A 325 28.09 -9.65 -5.81
N ASP A 326 28.31 -10.65 -4.97
CA ASP A 326 28.94 -11.92 -5.36
C ASP A 326 27.88 -12.92 -5.85
N MET A 327 27.76 -13.04 -7.18
CA MET A 327 26.81 -13.95 -7.83
C MET A 327 27.10 -15.43 -7.56
N SER A 328 28.26 -15.79 -6.98
CA SER A 328 28.55 -17.17 -6.58
C SER A 328 27.88 -17.56 -5.25
N LYS A 329 27.45 -16.57 -4.45
CA LYS A 329 26.75 -16.81 -3.19
C LYS A 329 25.44 -17.52 -3.45
N LYS A 330 25.23 -18.62 -2.74
CA LYS A 330 23.99 -19.39 -2.77
C LYS A 330 23.29 -19.30 -1.43
N LEU A 331 21.97 -19.26 -1.49
CA LEU A 331 21.11 -19.41 -0.33
C LEU A 331 20.19 -20.58 -0.59
N ASP A 332 20.20 -21.56 0.31
CA ASP A 332 19.24 -22.66 0.25
C ASP A 332 17.92 -22.16 0.85
N LEU A 333 17.00 -21.78 -0.03
CA LEU A 333 15.67 -21.31 0.36
C LEU A 333 14.70 -22.48 0.39
N PRO A 334 13.94 -22.68 1.47
CA PRO A 334 12.91 -23.71 1.49
C PRO A 334 11.87 -23.40 0.40
N LYS A 335 11.55 -24.39 -0.44
CA LYS A 335 10.52 -24.24 -1.47
C LYS A 335 9.17 -23.98 -0.79
N PRO A 336 8.53 -22.81 -1.03
CA PRO A 336 7.24 -22.52 -0.45
C PRO A 336 6.15 -23.37 -1.11
N ILE A 337 5.09 -23.66 -0.36
CA ILE A 337 3.90 -24.33 -0.86
C ILE A 337 2.96 -23.25 -1.43
N ILE A 338 2.77 -23.26 -2.75
CA ILE A 338 1.92 -22.29 -3.46
C ILE A 338 0.94 -23.08 -4.33
N LYS A 339 -0.34 -22.70 -4.31
CA LYS A 339 -1.35 -23.33 -5.17
C LYS A 339 -1.51 -22.54 -6.47
N PRO A 340 -1.90 -23.16 -7.59
CA PRO A 340 -2.17 -22.44 -8.84
C PRO A 340 -3.17 -21.29 -8.71
N GLY A 341 -4.17 -21.42 -7.82
CA GLY A 341 -5.15 -20.37 -7.54
C GLY A 341 -4.66 -19.23 -6.65
N ASP A 342 -3.44 -19.33 -6.09
CA ASP A 342 -2.86 -18.28 -5.23
C ASP A 342 -2.26 -17.15 -6.07
N ILE A 343 -2.00 -17.37 -7.37
CA ILE A 343 -1.37 -16.40 -8.27
C ILE A 343 -2.36 -15.95 -9.34
N THR A 344 -2.49 -14.65 -9.53
CA THR A 344 -3.15 -14.07 -10.70
C THR A 344 -2.18 -13.19 -11.48
N LEU A 345 -2.16 -13.30 -12.80
CA LEU A 345 -1.37 -12.47 -13.70
C LEU A 345 -2.31 -11.70 -14.65
N GLU A 346 -2.35 -10.39 -14.50
CA GLU A 346 -3.16 -9.46 -15.27
C GLU A 346 -2.28 -8.69 -16.24
N CYS A 347 -2.37 -9.08 -17.52
CA CYS A 347 -1.64 -8.41 -18.59
C CYS A 347 -2.34 -7.16 -19.12
N ASP A 348 -3.62 -6.94 -18.85
CA ASP A 348 -4.33 -5.74 -19.35
C ASP A 348 -4.21 -4.54 -18.39
N HIS A 349 -3.25 -4.59 -17.46
CA HIS A 349 -3.05 -3.58 -16.44
C HIS A 349 -2.56 -2.25 -17.01
N SER A 350 -1.49 -2.28 -17.82
CA SER A 350 -0.97 -1.09 -18.52
C SER A 350 -0.28 -1.48 -19.83
N ILE A 351 0.14 -0.51 -20.64
CA ILE A 351 0.87 -0.79 -21.89
C ILE A 351 2.24 -1.41 -21.60
N HIS A 352 2.93 -0.96 -20.54
CA HIS A 352 4.32 -1.33 -20.23
C HIS A 352 4.47 -2.40 -19.15
N TYR A 353 3.47 -2.57 -18.30
CA TYR A 353 3.53 -3.43 -17.13
C TYR A 353 2.35 -4.40 -17.03
N ALA A 354 2.64 -5.62 -16.58
CA ALA A 354 1.68 -6.61 -16.12
C ALA A 354 1.65 -6.63 -14.58
N GLN A 355 0.49 -6.95 -14.01
CA GLN A 355 0.30 -7.07 -12.57
C GLN A 355 0.23 -8.54 -12.17
N LEU A 356 1.08 -8.97 -11.26
CA LEU A 356 1.01 -10.28 -10.63
C LEU A 356 0.59 -10.13 -9.17
N ASN A 357 -0.51 -10.75 -8.77
CA ASN A 357 -0.93 -10.81 -7.38
C ASN A 357 -0.70 -12.22 -6.85
N LEU A 358 -0.14 -12.31 -5.65
CA LEU A 358 0.05 -13.53 -4.89
C LEU A 358 -0.74 -13.41 -3.58
N THR A 359 -1.62 -14.36 -3.31
CA THR A 359 -2.27 -14.51 -2.00
C THR A 359 -2.08 -15.92 -1.50
N THR A 360 -1.15 -16.10 -0.56
CA THR A 360 -0.79 -17.43 -0.05
C THR A 360 -0.47 -17.38 1.44
N ALA A 361 -0.22 -18.53 2.06
CA ALA A 361 0.24 -18.58 3.45
C ALA A 361 1.61 -17.92 3.56
N ASN A 362 1.79 -17.07 4.57
CA ASN A 362 3.08 -16.43 4.84
C ASN A 362 4.11 -17.51 5.19
N GLN A 363 5.22 -17.51 4.46
CA GLN A 363 6.29 -18.49 4.56
C GLN A 363 7.63 -17.77 4.55
N ARG A 364 8.55 -18.20 5.40
CA ARG A 364 9.87 -17.56 5.50
C ARG A 364 10.60 -17.72 4.16
N GLY A 365 11.07 -16.61 3.60
CA GLY A 365 11.80 -16.60 2.33
C GLY A 365 10.91 -16.62 1.08
N LEU A 366 9.58 -16.50 1.22
CA LEU A 366 8.64 -16.47 0.09
C LEU A 366 9.03 -15.43 -0.96
N LEU A 367 9.25 -14.17 -0.54
CA LEU A 367 9.67 -13.11 -1.45
C LEU A 367 11.00 -13.40 -2.14
N ALA A 368 11.99 -13.88 -1.39
CA ALA A 368 13.31 -14.21 -1.93
C ALA A 368 13.23 -15.33 -2.98
N TYR A 369 12.37 -16.33 -2.75
CA TYR A 369 12.09 -17.40 -3.71
C TYR A 369 11.46 -16.86 -5.01
N PHE A 370 10.44 -16.00 -4.90
CA PHE A 370 9.81 -15.39 -6.07
C PHE A 370 10.77 -14.52 -6.88
N VAL A 371 11.56 -13.70 -6.20
CA VAL A 371 12.57 -12.86 -6.86
C VAL A 371 13.62 -13.71 -7.57
N GLN A 372 14.09 -14.79 -6.95
CA GLN A 372 15.02 -15.71 -7.60
C GLN A 372 14.41 -16.33 -8.87
N LEU A 373 13.15 -16.78 -8.81
CA LEU A 373 12.47 -17.33 -9.99
C LEU A 373 12.26 -16.29 -11.09
N PHE A 374 11.96 -15.04 -10.72
CA PHE A 374 11.86 -13.95 -11.69
C PHE A 374 13.22 -13.67 -12.35
N ASP A 375 14.31 -13.65 -11.60
CA ASP A 375 15.66 -13.49 -12.15
C ASP A 375 16.03 -14.65 -13.10
N GLU A 376 15.76 -15.90 -12.72
CA GLU A 376 16.00 -17.10 -13.54
C GLU A 376 15.16 -17.11 -14.83
N ALA A 377 13.94 -16.54 -14.77
CA ALA A 377 13.04 -16.39 -15.92
C ALA A 377 13.31 -15.10 -16.73
N HIS A 378 14.30 -14.29 -16.34
CA HIS A 378 14.60 -12.98 -16.94
C HIS A 378 13.39 -12.01 -16.93
N ILE A 379 12.66 -12.02 -15.82
CA ILE A 379 11.48 -11.20 -15.58
C ILE A 379 11.89 -9.98 -14.75
N ASN A 380 11.74 -8.78 -15.32
CA ASN A 380 12.08 -7.53 -14.64
C ASN A 380 10.92 -7.04 -13.76
N ILE A 381 11.12 -7.04 -12.44
CA ILE A 381 10.22 -6.42 -11.48
C ILE A 381 10.47 -4.91 -11.47
N ALA A 382 9.41 -4.10 -11.54
CA ALA A 382 9.47 -2.65 -11.38
C ALA A 382 9.08 -2.21 -9.97
N THR A 383 8.03 -2.82 -9.43
CA THR A 383 7.57 -2.59 -8.05
C THR A 383 7.10 -3.91 -7.45
N ALA A 384 7.38 -4.12 -6.17
CA ALA A 384 6.74 -5.11 -5.33
C ALA A 384 6.18 -4.42 -4.09
N LYS A 385 4.89 -4.61 -3.80
CA LYS A 385 4.27 -4.24 -2.52
C LYS A 385 3.99 -5.53 -1.76
N ILE A 386 4.54 -5.62 -0.56
CA ILE A 386 4.52 -6.83 0.24
C ILE A 386 3.69 -6.55 1.48
N HIS A 387 2.56 -7.23 1.58
CA HIS A 387 1.66 -7.05 2.70
C HIS A 387 1.38 -8.39 3.38
N THR A 388 2.09 -8.61 4.47
CA THR A 388 1.91 -9.79 5.31
C THR A 388 0.95 -9.47 6.46
N ASN A 389 -0.10 -10.28 6.61
CA ASN A 389 -1.02 -10.22 7.74
C ASN A 389 -1.03 -11.56 8.48
N LYS A 390 -0.36 -11.61 9.64
CA LYS A 390 -0.09 -12.82 10.45
C LYS A 390 0.39 -14.00 9.61
N ASN A 391 -0.54 -14.82 9.14
CA ASN A 391 -0.28 -16.08 8.44
C ASN A 391 -0.54 -16.01 6.92
N VAL A 392 -0.92 -14.85 6.36
CA VAL A 392 -1.22 -14.70 4.94
C VAL A 392 -0.36 -13.60 4.35
N ALA A 393 0.40 -13.93 3.31
CA ALA A 393 1.12 -13.00 2.46
C ALA A 393 0.21 -12.57 1.31
N ARG A 394 0.13 -11.26 1.07
CA ARG A 394 -0.57 -10.66 -0.06
C ARG A 394 0.41 -9.76 -0.78
N ASP A 395 1.06 -10.32 -1.78
CA ASP A 395 2.15 -9.67 -2.47
C ASP A 395 1.67 -9.25 -3.85
N HIS A 396 2.04 -8.04 -4.24
CA HIS A 396 1.67 -7.45 -5.51
C HIS A 396 2.93 -7.03 -6.24
N PHE A 397 3.12 -7.56 -7.44
CA PHE A 397 4.27 -7.27 -8.29
C PHE A 397 3.80 -6.58 -9.56
N LEU A 398 4.42 -5.45 -9.86
CA LEU A 398 4.36 -4.81 -11.16
C LEU A 398 5.60 -5.22 -11.95
N ILE A 399 5.37 -5.87 -13.08
CA ILE A 399 6.40 -6.53 -13.88
C ILE A 399 6.43 -5.92 -15.28
N GLU A 400 7.61 -5.64 -15.82
CA GLU A 400 7.78 -5.13 -17.18
C GLU A 400 7.33 -6.17 -18.23
N LYS A 401 6.48 -5.75 -19.17
CA LYS A 401 6.04 -6.59 -20.28
C LYS A 401 7.17 -6.75 -21.29
N GLN A 402 7.90 -7.86 -21.17
CA GLN A 402 8.97 -8.25 -22.08
C GLN A 402 8.77 -9.70 -22.53
N ASN A 403 9.46 -10.11 -23.59
CA ASN A 403 9.59 -11.53 -24.01
C ASN A 403 8.28 -12.31 -24.19
N ARG A 404 7.21 -11.68 -24.68
CA ARG A 404 5.88 -12.32 -24.83
C ARG A 404 5.38 -12.99 -23.54
N MET A 405 5.76 -12.45 -22.38
CA MET A 405 5.38 -12.96 -21.06
C MET A 405 3.88 -13.21 -20.93
N CYS A 406 3.07 -12.32 -21.50
CA CYS A 406 1.61 -12.44 -21.49
C CYS A 406 1.07 -13.61 -22.31
N ASP A 407 1.77 -14.01 -23.38
CA ASP A 407 1.39 -15.17 -24.18
C ASP A 407 1.72 -16.49 -23.45
N ASN A 408 2.74 -16.46 -22.58
CA ASN A 408 3.24 -17.61 -21.81
C ASN A 408 2.84 -17.57 -20.33
N ALA A 409 1.81 -16.80 -19.97
CA ALA A 409 1.37 -16.58 -18.59
C ALA A 409 1.19 -17.89 -17.79
N ARG A 410 0.65 -18.93 -18.43
CA ARG A 410 0.44 -20.25 -17.79
C ARG A 410 1.76 -20.95 -17.44
N GLU A 411 2.75 -20.90 -18.33
CA GLU A 411 4.06 -21.53 -18.09
C GLU A 411 4.81 -20.81 -16.97
N ILE A 412 4.69 -19.48 -16.91
CA ILE A 412 5.27 -18.67 -15.83
C ILE A 412 4.61 -19.04 -14.50
N ILE A 413 3.29 -19.11 -14.44
CA ILE A 413 2.57 -19.52 -13.22
C ILE A 413 2.95 -20.95 -12.82
N ALA A 414 3.03 -21.89 -13.76
CA ALA A 414 3.45 -23.27 -13.50
C ALA A 414 4.84 -23.33 -12.86
N LYS A 415 5.81 -22.59 -13.41
CA LYS A 415 7.15 -22.48 -12.79
C LYS A 415 7.12 -21.86 -11.40
N LEU A 416 6.29 -20.85 -11.17
CA LEU A 416 6.15 -20.17 -9.87
C LEU A 416 5.51 -21.07 -8.79
N VAL A 417 4.61 -21.99 -9.17
CA VAL A 417 4.11 -23.04 -8.27
C VAL A 417 5.04 -24.26 -8.21
N GLY A 418 6.05 -24.28 -9.07
CA GLY A 418 7.10 -25.29 -9.13
C GLY A 418 6.63 -26.62 -9.74
N GLU A 419 5.81 -26.53 -10.79
CA GLU A 419 5.40 -27.60 -11.73
C GLU A 419 6.35 -27.73 -12.93
#